data_AF-A0A382DMW3-F1
#
_entry.id   AF-A0A382DMW3-F1
#
_cell.length_a   1.000
_cell.length_b   1.000
_cell.length_c   1.000
_cell.angle_alpha   90.00
_cell.angle_beta   90.00
_cell.angle_gamma   90.00
#
_symmetry.space_group_name_H-M   'P 1'
#
loop_
_entity.id
_entity.type
_entity.pdbx_description
1 polymer ?
#
loop_
_entity_poly.entity_id
_entity_poly.type
_entity_poly.pdbx_seq_one_letter_code
_entity_poly.pdbx_strand_id
1 'polypeptide(L)'
;MEAKVNPLTRKDIPEKAKWNLDGLYLEESLWEEDIKKLEKDLAGYESFKGTLSSSAKNIKSCLELDINISRTMEKLYTYAHLRNDED
;
A
#
# COMPACT_ATOMS: atom_id res chain seq x y z
N MET A 1 -9.98 -30.81 -36.31
CA MET A 1 -10.58 -30.97 -34.97
C MET A 1 -9.99 -29.86 -34.13
N GLU A 2 -10.71 -28.74 -33.97
CA GLU A 2 -10.20 -27.60 -33.18
C GLU A 2 -10.32 -27.95 -31.71
N ALA A 3 -9.18 -28.12 -31.02
CA ALA A 3 -9.18 -28.22 -29.58
C ALA A 3 -9.51 -26.84 -29.00
N LYS A 4 -10.75 -26.64 -28.55
CA LYS A 4 -11.12 -25.50 -27.71
C LYS A 4 -10.55 -25.74 -26.32
N VAL A 5 -9.38 -25.19 -26.04
CA VAL A 5 -8.83 -25.16 -24.69
C VAL A 5 -9.36 -23.90 -24.02
N ASN A 6 -10.15 -24.07 -22.95
CA ASN A 6 -10.53 -22.93 -22.11
C ASN A 6 -9.32 -22.60 -21.21
N PRO A 7 -8.79 -21.36 -21.27
CA PRO A 7 -7.73 -20.95 -20.36
C PRO A 7 -8.26 -20.95 -18.91
N LEU A 8 -7.40 -21.34 -17.97
CA LEU A 8 -7.70 -21.30 -16.54
C LEU A 8 -7.85 -19.85 -16.09
N THR A 9 -8.79 -19.60 -15.17
CA THR A 9 -8.94 -18.31 -14.49
C THR A 9 -8.16 -18.30 -13.18
N ARG A 10 -7.95 -17.12 -12.59
CA ARG A 10 -7.30 -16.96 -11.29
C ARG A 10 -7.90 -17.86 -10.19
N LYS A 11 -9.21 -18.08 -10.23
CA LYS A 11 -9.96 -18.92 -9.27
C LYS A 11 -9.66 -20.42 -9.40
N ASP A 12 -9.22 -20.86 -10.59
CA ASP A 12 -8.93 -22.27 -10.88
C ASP A 12 -7.51 -22.69 -10.43
N ILE A 13 -6.66 -21.72 -10.09
CA ILE A 13 -5.27 -21.98 -9.69
C ILE A 13 -5.22 -22.49 -8.23
N PRO A 14 -4.48 -23.58 -7.94
CA PRO A 14 -4.31 -24.08 -6.56
C PRO A 14 -3.63 -23.06 -5.64
N GLU A 15 -4.05 -22.97 -4.38
CA GLU A 15 -3.53 -21.99 -3.40
C GLU A 15 -2.00 -22.00 -3.27
N LYS A 16 -1.39 -23.20 -3.25
CA LYS A 16 0.07 -23.38 -3.20
C LYS A 16 0.84 -22.78 -4.38
N ALA A 17 0.17 -22.46 -5.47
CA ALA A 17 0.73 -21.83 -6.67
C ALA A 17 0.37 -20.33 -6.76
N LYS A 18 -0.31 -19.79 -5.74
CA LYS A 18 -0.63 -18.38 -5.60
C LYS A 18 0.42 -17.70 -4.73
N TRP A 19 0.58 -16.40 -4.92
CA TRP A 19 1.45 -15.60 -4.08
C TRP A 19 0.76 -15.46 -2.73
N ASN A 20 1.51 -15.51 -1.64
CA ASN A 20 0.96 -15.24 -0.31
C ASN A 20 1.21 -13.75 0.02
N LEU A 21 0.13 -12.98 0.17
CA LEU A 21 0.17 -11.55 0.49
C LEU A 21 -0.12 -11.22 1.96
N ASP A 22 -0.26 -12.24 2.82
CA ASP A 22 -0.50 -12.09 4.27
C ASP A 22 0.59 -11.26 4.97
N GLY A 23 1.80 -11.25 4.40
CA GLY A 23 2.92 -10.42 4.88
C GLY A 23 2.70 -8.90 4.68
N LEU A 24 1.76 -8.51 3.82
CA LEU A 24 1.32 -7.13 3.64
C LEU A 24 0.00 -6.90 4.39
N TYR A 25 -1.04 -7.65 4.03
CA TYR A 25 -2.38 -7.56 4.63
C TYR A 25 -3.03 -8.94 4.66
N LEU A 26 -3.57 -9.32 5.82
CA LEU A 26 -4.30 -10.59 6.00
C LEU A 26 -5.65 -10.59 5.28
N GLU A 27 -6.24 -9.41 5.13
CA GLU A 27 -7.54 -9.22 4.50
C GLU A 27 -7.65 -7.80 3.93
N GLU A 28 -8.55 -7.62 2.97
CA GLU A 28 -8.74 -6.38 2.23
C GLU A 28 -9.24 -5.23 3.12
N SER A 29 -10.02 -5.51 4.15
CA SER A 29 -10.47 -4.53 5.16
C SER A 29 -9.30 -3.80 5.82
N LEU A 30 -8.23 -4.50 6.18
CA LEU A 30 -7.04 -3.90 6.79
C LEU A 30 -6.30 -2.97 5.82
N TRP A 31 -6.31 -3.29 4.52
CA TRP A 31 -5.77 -2.43 3.48
C TRP A 31 -6.62 -1.16 3.32
N GLU A 32 -7.95 -1.28 3.32
CA GLU A 32 -8.85 -0.11 3.27
C GLU A 32 -8.72 0.80 4.51
N GLU A 33 -8.51 0.20 5.69
CA GLU A 33 -8.27 0.95 6.93
C GLU A 33 -6.98 1.79 6.83
N ASP A 34 -5.89 1.21 6.33
CA ASP A 34 -4.63 1.93 6.12
C ASP A 34 -4.75 3.05 5.07
N ILE A 35 -5.59 2.90 4.04
CA ILE A 35 -5.91 3.99 3.11
C ILE A 35 -6.57 5.16 3.85
N LYS A 36 -7.64 4.88 4.60
CA LYS A 36 -8.37 5.90 5.37
C LYS A 36 -7.48 6.58 6.41
N LYS A 37 -6.53 5.84 6.98
CA LYS A 37 -5.53 6.37 7.90
C LYS A 37 -4.53 7.27 7.17
N LEU A 38 -4.00 6.83 6.03
CA LEU A 38 -3.07 7.60 5.21
C LEU A 38 -3.68 8.94 4.80
N GLU A 39 -4.92 8.95 4.31
CA GLU A 39 -5.65 10.17 3.94
C GLU A 39 -5.72 11.19 5.08
N LYS A 40 -5.92 10.72 6.31
CA LYS A 40 -5.94 11.58 7.51
C LYS A 40 -4.55 12.07 7.88
N ASP A 41 -3.55 11.20 7.81
CA ASP A 41 -2.16 11.51 8.18
C ASP A 41 -1.55 12.61 7.27
N LEU A 42 -2.00 12.72 6.02
CA LEU A 42 -1.59 13.77 5.09
C LEU A 42 -1.85 15.20 5.61
N ALA A 43 -2.89 15.39 6.43
CA ALA A 43 -3.18 16.70 7.04
C ALA A 43 -2.04 17.18 7.97
N GLY A 44 -1.19 16.27 8.46
CA GLY A 44 -0.05 16.60 9.30
C GLY A 44 0.97 17.51 8.63
N TYR A 45 1.09 17.49 7.30
CA TYR A 45 2.03 18.34 6.56
C TYR A 45 1.75 19.84 6.71
N GLU A 46 0.48 20.24 6.91
CA GLU A 46 0.13 21.66 7.01
C GLU A 46 0.82 22.31 8.22
N SER A 47 1.07 21.56 9.29
CA SER A 47 1.77 22.05 10.48
C SER A 47 3.25 22.43 10.23
N PHE A 48 3.85 21.90 9.16
CA PHE A 48 5.25 22.15 8.80
C PHE A 48 5.43 23.29 7.77
N LYS A 49 4.33 23.75 7.17
CA LYS A 49 4.36 24.76 6.11
C LYS A 49 4.89 26.10 6.63
N GLY A 50 5.98 26.57 6.03
CA GLY A 50 6.64 27.82 6.41
C GLY A 50 7.41 27.77 7.74
N THR A 51 7.42 26.62 8.44
CA THR A 51 8.08 26.48 9.75
C THR A 51 9.40 25.72 9.69
N LEU A 52 9.74 25.08 8.57
CA LEU A 52 10.94 24.21 8.46
C LEU A 52 12.25 24.90 8.84
N SER A 53 12.43 26.19 8.53
CA SER A 53 13.63 26.95 8.87
C SER A 53 13.75 27.30 10.36
N SER A 54 12.71 27.08 11.16
CA SER A 54 12.68 27.47 12.57
C SER A 54 13.66 26.68 13.46
N SER A 55 13.94 25.41 13.12
CA SER A 55 14.92 24.59 13.85
C SER A 55 15.20 23.26 13.14
N ALA A 56 16.37 22.68 13.40
CA ALA A 56 16.70 21.31 12.99
C ALA A 56 15.73 20.27 13.57
N LYS A 57 15.18 20.52 14.77
CA LYS A 57 14.15 19.66 15.37
C LYS A 57 12.89 19.62 14.53
N ASN A 58 12.44 20.77 14.00
CA ASN A 58 11.25 20.84 13.18
C ASN A 58 11.43 20.12 11.84
N ILE A 59 12.60 20.26 11.22
CA ILE A 59 12.97 19.50 10.00
C ILE A 59 12.93 17.99 10.29
N LYS A 60 13.55 17.55 11.38
CA LYS A 60 13.55 16.13 11.78
C LYS A 60 12.13 15.61 11.92
N SER A 61 11.25 16.32 12.62
CA SER A 61 9.86 15.89 12.80
C SER A 61 9.07 15.83 11.49
N CYS A 62 9.31 16.76 10.55
CA CYS A 62 8.72 16.70 9.22
C CYS A 62 9.19 15.47 8.44
N LEU A 63 10.49 15.16 8.49
CA LEU A 63 11.07 13.98 7.82
C LEU A 63 10.56 12.67 8.43
N GLU A 64 10.39 12.62 9.75
CA GLU A 64 9.79 11.46 10.43
C GLU A 64 8.35 11.21 9.98
N LEU A 65 7.54 12.27 9.86
CA LEU A 65 6.20 12.18 9.28
C LEU A 65 6.26 11.64 7.83
N ASP A 66 7.11 12.25 7.02
CA ASP A 66 7.26 11.92 5.59
C ASP A 66 7.66 10.46 5.34
N ILE A 67 8.62 9.96 6.12
CA ILE A 67 9.07 8.57 6.04
C ILE A 67 7.93 7.62 6.43
N ASN A 68 7.16 7.94 7.47
CA ASN A 68 6.05 7.10 7.90
C ASN A 68 4.92 7.04 6.86
N ILE A 69 4.60 8.18 6.25
CA ILE A 69 3.63 8.29 5.15
C ILE A 69 4.13 7.47 3.95
N SER A 70 5.38 7.66 3.56
CA SER A 70 5.98 6.95 2.40
C SER A 70 5.96 5.43 2.57
N ARG A 71 6.32 4.92 3.75
CA ARG A 71 6.31 3.47 4.03
C ARG A 71 4.90 2.88 4.01
N THR A 72 3.91 3.64 4.50
CA THR A 72 2.50 3.22 4.46
C THR A 72 2.01 3.20 3.02
N MET A 73 2.31 4.23 2.24
CA MET A 73 1.96 4.32 0.82
C MET A 73 2.60 3.19 -0.01
N GLU A 74 3.88 2.87 0.23
CA GLU A 74 4.59 1.78 -0.45
C GLU A 74 3.92 0.42 -0.15
N LYS A 75 3.56 0.16 1.10
CA LYS A 75 2.86 -1.07 1.51
C LYS A 75 1.49 -1.18 0.82
N LEU A 76 0.71 -0.11 0.81
CA LEU A 76 -0.61 -0.04 0.16
C LEU A 76 -0.51 -0.28 -1.35
N TYR A 77 0.43 0.41 -2.00
CA TYR A 77 0.67 0.29 -3.43
C TYR A 77 1.12 -1.12 -3.81
N THR A 78 2.09 -1.68 -3.07
CA THR A 78 2.61 -3.01 -3.35
C THR A 78 1.49 -4.06 -3.28
N TYR A 79 0.66 -4.01 -2.24
CA TYR A 79 -0.47 -4.94 -2.13
C TYR A 79 -1.44 -4.81 -3.32
N ALA A 80 -1.86 -3.58 -3.65
CA ALA A 80 -2.79 -3.34 -4.75
C ALA A 80 -2.22 -3.76 -6.11
N HIS A 81 -0.94 -3.46 -6.35
CA HIS A 81 -0.24 -3.82 -7.59
C HIS A 81 -0.13 -5.33 -7.75
N LEU A 82 0.31 -6.06 -6.72
CA LEU A 82 0.40 -7.52 -6.78
C LEU A 82 -0.98 -8.16 -6.98
N ARG A 83 -2.02 -7.64 -6.32
CA ARG A 83 -3.41 -8.11 -6.51
C ARG A 83 -3.94 -7.84 -7.92
N ASN A 84 -3.56 -6.72 -8.52
CA ASN A 84 -3.92 -6.40 -9.89
C ASN A 84 -3.20 -7.30 -10.89
N ASP A 85 -1.95 -7.68 -10.65
CA ASP A 85 -1.18 -8.52 -11.57
C ASP A 85 -1.62 -10.01 -11.54
N GLU A 86 -2.52 -10.37 -10.63
CA GLU A 86 -3.08 -11.71 -10.53
C GLU A 86 -4.16 -12.04 -11.58
N ASP A 87 -4.77 -11.04 -12.25
CA ASP A 87 -5.82 -11.19 -13.29
C ASP A 87 -5.85 -9.97 -14.23
#